data_AF-A0A9D6XJX7-F1
#
_entry.id   AF-A0A9D6XJX7-F1
#
_cell.length_a   1.000
_cell.length_b   1.000
_cell.length_c   1.000
_cell.angle_alpha   90.00
_cell.angle_beta   90.00
_cell.angle_gamma   90.00
#
_symmetry.space_group_name_H-M   'P 1'
#
loop_
_entity.id
_entity.type
_entity.pdbx_description
1 polymer ?
#
loop_
_entity_poly.entity_id
_entity_poly.type
_entity_poly.pdbx_seq_one_letter_code
_entity_poly.pdbx_strand_id
1 'polypeptide(L)'
;MSDFKDLVAIVTGGASGIGEATAKLLQSRGGKVFVFDRNQPKNPIIGVTYVICDISNRKDVNKSVADVAQNGLDILVNNAGIGAVGDVTMGDDAEWHKVLDVNVVGTA
;
A
#
# COMPACT_ATOMS: atom_id res chain seq x y z
N MET A 1 13.92 -1.65 -19.74
CA MET A 1 14.85 -1.62 -18.58
C MET A 1 14.30 -2.58 -17.55
N SER A 2 15.15 -3.39 -16.93
CA SER A 2 14.76 -4.45 -15.99
C SER A 2 15.34 -4.20 -14.60
N ASP A 3 15.30 -2.94 -14.17
CA ASP A 3 16.04 -2.42 -13.01
C ASP A 3 15.59 -3.07 -11.69
N PHE A 4 14.38 -3.63 -11.64
CA PHE A 4 13.81 -4.29 -10.48
C PHE A 4 13.62 -5.79 -10.67
N LYS A 5 14.27 -6.39 -11.67
CA LYS A 5 14.18 -7.83 -11.91
C LYS A 5 14.53 -8.61 -10.65
N ASP A 6 13.73 -9.63 -10.35
CA ASP A 6 13.87 -10.54 -9.21
C ASP A 6 13.64 -9.89 -7.83
N LEU A 7 13.38 -8.58 -7.76
CA LEU A 7 13.04 -7.90 -6.51
C LEU A 7 11.54 -8.03 -6.20
N VAL A 8 11.24 -8.22 -4.92
CA VAL A 8 9.88 -8.27 -4.38
C VAL A 8 9.52 -6.93 -3.76
N ALA A 9 8.38 -6.37 -4.20
CA ALA A 9 7.91 -5.06 -3.76
C ALA A 9 6.49 -5.12 -3.19
N ILE A 10 6.26 -4.40 -2.09
CA ILE A 10 4.91 -4.04 -1.60
C ILE A 10 4.67 -2.56 -1.86
N VAL A 11 3.51 -2.23 -2.42
CA VAL A 11 3.01 -0.85 -2.54
C VAL A 11 1.69 -0.73 -1.79
N THR A 12 1.67 0.07 -0.72
CA THR A 12 0.44 0.33 0.04
C THR A 12 -0.38 1.43 -0.63
N GLY A 13 -1.72 1.37 -0.57
CA GLY A 13 -2.59 2.34 -1.25
C GLY A 13 -2.49 2.27 -2.77
N GLY A 14 -2.17 1.09 -3.31
CA GLY A 14 -1.88 0.88 -4.73
C GLY A 14 -3.08 0.59 -5.62
N ALA A 15 -4.32 0.63 -5.11
CA ALA A 15 -5.50 0.40 -5.94
C ALA A 15 -5.85 1.58 -6.86
N SER A 16 -5.23 2.76 -6.64
CA SER A 16 -5.42 3.94 -7.50
C SER A 16 -4.24 4.93 -7.39
N GLY A 17 -4.26 5.97 -8.24
CA GLY A 17 -3.43 7.17 -8.07
C GLY A 17 -1.93 6.91 -8.12
N ILE A 18 -1.18 7.54 -7.22
CA ILE A 18 0.29 7.45 -7.18
C ILE A 18 0.75 6.02 -6.86
N GLY A 19 0.03 5.31 -5.98
CA GLY A 19 0.34 3.92 -5.66
C GLY A 19 0.18 2.99 -6.86
N GLU A 20 -0.92 3.12 -7.61
CA GLU A 20 -1.14 2.36 -8.86
C GLU A 20 -0.04 2.65 -9.88
N ALA A 21 0.29 3.92 -10.10
CA ALA A 21 1.35 4.32 -11.02
C ALA A 21 2.72 3.74 -10.62
N THR A 22 3.00 3.70 -9.32
CA THR A 22 4.22 3.12 -8.76
C THR A 22 4.25 1.61 -8.97
N ALA A 23 3.17 0.90 -8.64
CA ALA A 23 3.05 -0.53 -8.84
C ALA A 23 3.23 -0.92 -10.32
N LYS A 24 2.62 -0.15 -11.23
CA LYS A 24 2.77 -0.32 -12.68
C LYS A 24 4.21 -0.14 -13.14
N LEU A 25 4.90 0.88 -12.64
CA LEU A 25 6.30 1.13 -13.00
C LEU A 25 7.21 -0.01 -12.54
N LEU A 26 7.10 -0.41 -11.27
CA LEU A 26 7.89 -1.49 -10.68
C LEU A 26 7.69 -2.81 -11.46
N GLN A 27 6.42 -3.16 -11.73
CA GLN A 27 6.08 -4.35 -12.49
C GLN A 27 6.61 -4.29 -13.93
N SER A 28 6.45 -3.15 -14.61
CA SER A 28 6.90 -2.99 -16.01
C SER A 28 8.42 -3.09 -16.17
N ARG A 29 9.16 -2.95 -15.06
CA ARG A 29 10.62 -3.05 -14.98
C ARG A 29 11.09 -4.34 -14.29
N GLY A 30 10.22 -5.34 -14.19
CA GLY A 30 10.56 -6.71 -13.80
C GLY A 30 10.37 -7.07 -12.33
N GLY A 31 9.85 -6.16 -11.51
CA GLY A 31 9.59 -6.43 -10.09
C GLY A 31 8.39 -7.35 -9.89
N LYS A 32 8.46 -8.21 -8.86
CA LYS A 32 7.32 -8.98 -8.34
C LYS A 32 6.55 -8.09 -7.36
N VAL A 33 5.43 -7.53 -7.81
CA VAL A 33 4.73 -6.47 -7.09
C VAL A 33 3.46 -6.99 -6.42
N PHE A 34 3.34 -6.66 -5.13
CA PHE A 34 2.15 -6.83 -4.32
C PHE A 34 1.57 -5.45 -4.00
N VAL A 35 0.26 -5.30 -4.17
CA VAL A 35 -0.47 -4.09 -3.79
C VAL A 35 -1.31 -4.39 -2.57
N PHE A 36 -1.10 -3.62 -1.50
CA PHE A 36 -1.91 -3.68 -0.29
C PHE A 36 -2.85 -2.50 -0.28
N ASP A 37 -4.15 -2.76 -0.33
CA ASP A 37 -5.17 -1.71 -0.32
C ASP A 37 -6.45 -2.25 0.31
N ARG A 38 -7.27 -1.36 0.84
CA ARG A 38 -8.59 -1.73 1.37
C ARG A 38 -9.59 -2.04 0.26
N ASN A 39 -9.34 -1.53 -0.95
CA ASN A 39 -10.22 -1.66 -2.09
C ASN A 39 -9.58 -2.50 -3.19
N GLN A 40 -10.42 -3.16 -4.00
CA GLN A 40 -9.97 -3.73 -5.26
C GLN A 40 -9.68 -2.61 -6.28
N PRO A 41 -8.65 -2.77 -7.13
CA PRO A 41 -8.39 -1.82 -8.21
C PRO A 41 -9.55 -1.82 -9.21
N LYS A 42 -9.87 -0.65 -9.77
CA LYS A 42 -10.86 -0.57 -10.86
C LYS A 42 -10.34 -1.20 -12.15
N ASN A 43 -9.04 -1.03 -12.42
CA ASN A 43 -8.35 -1.55 -13.59
C ASN A 43 -7.09 -2.31 -13.13
N PRO A 44 -7.18 -3.62 -12.85
CA PRO A 44 -6.03 -4.37 -12.35
C PRO A 44 -4.90 -4.45 -13.37
N ILE A 45 -3.66 -4.33 -12.89
CA ILE A 45 -2.45 -4.45 -13.69
C ILE A 45 -2.08 -5.93 -13.78
N ILE A 46 -1.85 -6.44 -15.00
CA ILE A 46 -1.42 -7.82 -15.23
C ILE A 46 -0.07 -8.05 -14.55
N GLY A 47 0.07 -9.14 -13.81
CA GLY A 47 1.31 -9.50 -13.10
C GLY A 47 1.53 -8.79 -11.76
N VAL A 48 0.58 -7.95 -11.32
CA VAL A 48 0.52 -7.44 -9.94
C VAL A 48 -0.42 -8.32 -9.13
N THR A 49 -0.03 -8.67 -7.91
CA THR A 49 -0.90 -9.37 -6.95
C THR A 49 -1.54 -8.35 -6.01
N TYR A 50 -2.87 -8.37 -5.92
CA TYR A 50 -3.61 -7.46 -5.03
C TYR A 50 -4.04 -8.20 -3.77
N VAL A 51 -3.76 -7.61 -2.60
CA VAL A 51 -4.11 -8.12 -1.29
C VAL A 51 -4.99 -7.09 -0.60
N ILE A 52 -6.18 -7.53 -0.17
CA ILE A 52 -7.04 -6.68 0.66
C ILE A 52 -6.43 -6.58 2.05
N CYS A 53 -5.98 -5.38 2.40
CA CYS A 53 -5.27 -5.11 3.64
C CYS A 53 -5.56 -3.68 4.10
N ASP A 54 -6.04 -3.53 5.34
CA ASP A 54 -6.09 -2.25 6.03
C ASP A 54 -4.80 -1.98 6.80
N ILE A 55 -4.02 -1.00 6.35
CA ILE A 55 -2.70 -0.70 6.90
C ILE A 55 -2.76 -0.20 8.36
N SER A 56 -3.89 0.35 8.81
CA SER A 56 -4.06 0.73 10.21
C SER A 56 -4.31 -0.48 11.13
N ASN A 57 -4.65 -1.65 10.57
CA ASN A 57 -4.92 -2.86 11.33
C ASN A 57 -3.69 -3.78 11.36
N ARG A 58 -2.94 -3.72 12.46
CA ARG A 58 -1.72 -4.51 12.66
C ARG A 58 -1.90 -6.01 12.40
N LYS A 59 -3.05 -6.60 12.76
CA LYS A 59 -3.29 -8.04 12.54
C LYS A 59 -3.43 -8.36 11.05
N ASP A 60 -4.07 -7.47 10.30
CA ASP A 60 -4.27 -7.62 8.86
C ASP A 60 -2.95 -7.45 8.10
N VAL A 61 -2.15 -6.47 8.49
CA VAL A 61 -0.79 -6.26 7.99
C VAL A 61 0.08 -7.49 8.23
N ASN A 62 0.13 -7.99 9.48
CA ASN A 62 0.96 -9.16 9.82
C ASN A 62 0.58 -10.40 9.00
N LYS A 63 -0.72 -10.64 8.81
CA LYS A 63 -1.21 -11.74 7.98
C LYS A 63 -0.79 -11.55 6.51
N SER A 64 -1.04 -10.38 5.95
CA SER A 64 -0.77 -10.07 4.54
C SER A 64 0.73 -10.11 4.23
N VAL A 65 1.57 -9.63 5.14
CA VAL A 65 3.04 -9.69 5.00
C VAL A 65 3.54 -11.12 5.11
N ALA A 66 2.98 -11.96 5.99
CA ALA A 66 3.42 -13.36 6.12
C ALA A 66 3.27 -14.14 4.81
N ASP A 67 2.23 -13.83 4.02
CA ASP A 67 2.01 -14.45 2.69
C ASP A 67 3.08 -13.99 1.67
N VAL A 68 3.53 -12.73 1.74
CA VAL A 68 4.54 -12.18 0.83
C VAL A 68 5.96 -12.60 1.24
N ALA A 69 6.27 -12.53 2.54
CA ALA A 69 7.59 -12.70 3.11
C ALA A 69 8.21 -14.09 2.87
N GLN A 70 7.40 -15.10 2.54
CA GLN A 70 7.89 -16.41 2.09
C GLN A 70 8.84 -16.32 0.89
N ASN A 71 8.73 -15.25 0.09
CA ASN A 71 9.54 -15.00 -1.10
C ASN A 71 10.63 -13.93 -0.89
N GLY A 72 10.80 -13.41 0.34
CA GLY A 72 11.58 -12.19 0.59
C GLY A 72 10.81 -10.91 0.30
N LEU A 73 11.28 -9.78 0.84
CA LEU A 73 10.75 -8.44 0.60
C LEU A 73 11.92 -7.45 0.49
N ASP A 74 12.09 -6.85 -0.69
CA ASP A 74 13.21 -5.95 -0.99
C ASP A 74 12.79 -4.48 -0.97
N ILE A 75 11.54 -4.20 -1.36
CA ILE A 75 11.02 -2.85 -1.52
C ILE A 75 9.69 -2.72 -0.78
N LEU A 76 9.58 -1.72 0.09
CA LEU A 76 8.32 -1.28 0.69
C LEU A 76 8.07 0.17 0.31
N VAL A 77 6.95 0.42 -0.35
CA VAL A 77 6.45 1.78 -0.65
C VAL A 77 5.26 2.07 0.25
N ASN A 78 5.51 2.84 1.31
CA ASN A 78 4.48 3.39 2.19
C ASN A 78 3.76 4.56 1.50
N ASN A 79 2.79 4.24 0.62
CA ASN A 79 2.03 5.22 -0.15
C ASN A 79 0.58 5.38 0.34
N ALA A 80 0.03 4.41 1.08
CA ALA A 80 -1.30 4.54 1.67
C ALA A 80 -1.37 5.83 2.51
N GLY A 81 -2.39 6.64 2.23
CA GLY A 81 -2.58 7.91 2.90
C GLY A 81 -3.99 8.42 2.73
N ILE A 82 -4.51 9.07 3.76
CA ILE A 82 -5.79 9.76 3.75
C ILE A 82 -5.62 11.19 4.27
N GLY A 83 -6.51 12.08 3.85
CA GLY A 83 -6.59 13.45 4.37
C GLY A 83 -7.87 13.64 5.18
N ALA A 84 -7.81 14.56 6.14
CA ALA A 84 -8.99 15.21 6.71
C ALA A 84 -9.37 16.43 5.87
N VAL A 85 -10.64 16.82 5.89
CA VAL A 85 -11.14 17.99 5.14
C VAL A 85 -11.62 19.05 6.13
N GLY A 86 -11.06 20.25 6.02
CA GLY A 86 -11.44 21.39 6.87
C GLY A 86 -10.24 22.00 7.57
N ASP A 87 -10.52 22.93 8.49
CA ASP A 87 -9.51 23.49 9.39
C ASP A 87 -9.46 22.72 10.72
N VAL A 88 -8.51 23.12 11.59
CA VAL A 88 -8.27 22.46 12.88
C VAL A 88 -9.47 22.50 13.83
N THR A 89 -10.43 23.40 13.62
CA THR A 89 -11.63 23.52 14.45
C THR A 89 -12.78 22.62 13.98
N MET A 90 -12.69 22.08 12.76
CA MET A 90 -13.73 21.25 12.15
C MET A 90 -13.53 19.75 12.37
N GLY A 91 -12.26 19.29 12.44
CA GLY A 91 -11.95 17.88 12.60
C GLY A 91 -12.22 17.38 14.02
N ASP A 92 -12.93 16.26 14.15
CA ASP A 92 -13.11 15.59 15.43
C ASP A 92 -11.93 14.65 15.75
N ASP A 93 -11.82 14.25 17.02
CA ASP A 93 -10.74 13.36 17.48
C ASP A 93 -10.73 12.04 16.70
N ALA A 94 -11.88 11.54 16.27
CA ALA A 94 -11.98 10.27 15.54
C ALA A 94 -11.39 10.39 14.13
N GLU A 95 -11.61 11.51 13.42
CA GLU A 95 -11.01 11.80 12.13
C GLU A 95 -9.48 11.95 12.26
N TRP A 96 -9.02 12.67 13.29
CA TRP A 96 -7.59 12.81 13.58
C TRP A 96 -6.92 11.47 13.86
N HIS A 97 -7.53 10.64 14.73
CA HIS A 97 -7.03 9.30 15.01
C HIS A 97 -6.94 8.46 13.74
N LYS A 98 -7.99 8.48 12.90
CA LYS A 98 -8.00 7.74 11.64
C LYS A 98 -6.87 8.16 10.69
N VAL A 99 -6.61 9.46 10.56
CA VAL A 99 -5.51 9.98 9.73
C VAL A 99 -4.16 9.53 10.28
N LEU A 100 -3.94 9.65 11.59
CA LEU A 100 -2.69 9.23 12.25
C LEU A 100 -2.48 7.72 12.16
N ASP A 101 -3.55 6.94 12.35
CA ASP A 101 -3.50 5.48 12.30
C ASP A 101 -3.09 4.98 10.92
N VAL A 102 -3.56 5.60 9.84
CA VAL A 102 -3.19 5.25 8.46
C VAL A 102 -1.83 5.81 8.08
N ASN A 103 -1.63 7.12 8.26
CA ASN A 103 -0.49 7.83 7.66
C ASN A 103 0.79 7.71 8.49
N VAL A 104 0.68 7.42 9.78
CA VAL A 104 1.82 7.34 10.70
C VAL A 104 1.96 5.94 11.26
N VAL A 105 0.98 5.49 12.06
CA VAL A 105 1.08 4.21 12.78
C VAL A 105 1.13 3.02 11.81
N GLY A 106 0.37 3.07 10.71
CA GLY A 106 0.37 2.04 9.68
C GLY A 106 1.70 1.88 8.94
N THR A 107 2.58 2.88 8.98
CA THR A 107 3.91 2.83 8.35
C THR A 107 5.00 2.26 9.27
N ALA A 108 4.70 2.10 10.56
CA ALA A 108 5.61 1.63 11.61
C ALA A 108 5.61 0.10 11.76
#